data_AF-A0A974S943-F1
#
_entry.id   AF-A0A974S943-F1
#
_cell.length_a   1.000
_cell.length_b   1.000
_cell.length_c   1.000
_cell.angle_alpha   90.00
_cell.angle_beta   90.00
_cell.angle_gamma   90.00
#
_symmetry.space_group_name_H-M   'P 1'
#
loop_
_entity.id
_entity.type
_entity.pdbx_description
1 polymer ?
#
loop_
_entity_poly.entity_id
_entity_poly.type
_entity_poly.pdbx_seq_one_letter_code
_entity_poly.pdbx_strand_id
1 'polypeptide(L)'
;MAAMTAGQIAGLEATQIAALSASAVTGLTAADIGGLTGAQVAALSATQMSALSEDQVDGFNATQLRGLTARQIAGISSTAIAGLAPESIAAFTTTQVAGLASTQVAALTADKVQAMTAAQIAALSVSGVAGLASTQVAALTATQMAAFTATEVAALTPTAVSGLTATQIGGLTKDQMAALTSSQVAAISTTSIVGLTSTEIAGLTLTQFGSLTPPRSAPSRPLRWPR
;
A
#
# COMPACT_ATOMS: atom_id res chain seq x y z
N MET A 1 15.86 -32.14 11.12
CA MET A 1 15.30 -32.86 9.95
C MET A 1 16.26 -32.63 8.80
N ALA A 2 16.67 -33.66 8.06
CA ALA A 2 17.46 -33.44 6.85
C ALA A 2 16.66 -32.52 5.91
N ALA A 3 17.30 -31.48 5.35
CA ALA A 3 16.65 -30.61 4.37
C ALA A 3 16.20 -31.47 3.18
N MET A 4 14.96 -31.29 2.73
CA MET A 4 14.48 -31.95 1.51
C MET A 4 15.34 -31.47 0.34
N THR A 5 15.78 -32.37 -0.54
CA THR A 5 16.55 -31.95 -1.71
C THR A 5 15.63 -31.27 -2.73
N ALA A 6 16.17 -30.36 -3.56
CA ALA A 6 15.41 -29.72 -4.63
C ALA A 6 14.69 -30.73 -5.56
N GLY A 7 15.31 -31.90 -5.80
CA GLY A 7 14.69 -32.98 -6.57
C GLY A 7 13.51 -33.66 -5.85
N GLN A 8 13.58 -33.80 -4.51
CA GLN A 8 12.46 -34.31 -3.72
C GLN A 8 11.29 -33.32 -3.70
N ILE A 9 11.58 -32.03 -3.65
CA ILE A 9 10.56 -30.96 -3.68
C ILE A 9 9.90 -30.88 -5.06
N ALA A 10 10.67 -30.96 -6.14
CA ALA A 10 10.14 -30.98 -7.51
C ALA A 10 9.22 -32.18 -7.77
N GLY A 11 9.42 -33.30 -7.06
CA GLY A 11 8.57 -34.50 -7.16
C GLY A 11 7.27 -34.45 -6.36
N LEU A 12 7.03 -33.41 -5.54
CA LEU A 12 5.80 -33.29 -4.75
C LEU A 12 4.62 -32.84 -5.60
N GLU A 13 3.48 -33.52 -5.44
CA GLU A 13 2.22 -33.08 -6.02
C GLU A 13 1.66 -31.84 -5.28
N ALA A 14 0.80 -31.08 -5.96
CA ALA A 14 0.15 -29.89 -5.39
C ALA A 14 -0.57 -30.19 -4.05
N THR A 15 -1.23 -31.34 -3.94
CA THR A 15 -1.90 -31.79 -2.70
C THR A 15 -0.92 -32.04 -1.56
N GLN A 16 0.27 -32.56 -1.86
CA GLN A 16 1.32 -32.79 -0.88
C GLN A 16 1.94 -31.47 -0.41
N ILE A 17 2.15 -30.52 -1.33
CA ILE A 17 2.59 -29.16 -0.99
C ILE A 17 1.58 -28.49 -0.05
N ALA A 18 0.28 -28.54 -0.38
CA ALA A 18 -0.77 -27.95 0.45
C ALA A 18 -0.85 -28.59 1.86
N ALA A 19 -0.40 -29.84 2.02
CA ALA A 19 -0.38 -30.56 3.28
C ALA A 19 0.86 -30.30 4.15
N LEU A 20 1.90 -29.62 3.62
CA LEU A 20 3.08 -29.28 4.41
C LEU A 20 2.71 -28.35 5.57
N SER A 21 3.27 -28.60 6.76
CA SER A 21 3.11 -27.65 7.86
C SER A 21 3.86 -26.35 7.55
N ALA A 22 3.41 -25.24 8.13
CA ALA A 22 4.12 -23.95 8.04
C ALA A 22 5.60 -24.09 8.44
N SER A 23 5.90 -24.85 9.50
CA SER A 23 7.27 -25.11 9.96
C SER A 23 8.11 -25.96 9.00
N ALA A 24 7.48 -26.83 8.21
CA ALA A 24 8.18 -27.57 7.16
C ALA A 24 8.56 -26.61 6.01
N VAL A 25 7.66 -25.69 5.66
CA VAL A 25 7.91 -24.67 4.63
C VAL A 25 9.04 -23.72 5.02
N THR A 26 9.15 -23.33 6.30
CA THR A 26 10.29 -22.51 6.77
C THR A 26 11.64 -23.24 6.72
N GLY A 27 11.64 -24.56 6.56
CA GLY A 27 12.87 -25.35 6.39
C GLY A 27 13.42 -25.37 4.96
N LEU A 28 12.69 -24.79 3.99
CA LEU A 28 13.12 -24.70 2.59
C LEU A 28 14.12 -23.56 2.39
N THR A 29 15.00 -23.68 1.40
CA THR A 29 15.88 -22.57 1.00
C THR A 29 15.20 -21.68 -0.06
N ALA A 30 15.73 -20.47 -0.28
CA ALA A 30 15.29 -19.60 -1.37
C ALA A 30 15.41 -20.30 -2.75
N ALA A 31 16.45 -21.13 -2.94
CA ALA A 31 16.64 -21.90 -4.16
C ALA A 31 15.56 -22.98 -4.34
N ASP A 32 15.12 -23.62 -3.25
CA ASP A 32 14.03 -24.58 -3.29
C ASP A 32 12.71 -23.91 -3.69
N ILE A 33 12.43 -22.71 -3.14
CA ILE A 33 11.25 -21.91 -3.52
C ILE A 33 11.32 -21.55 -5.01
N GLY A 34 12.46 -21.05 -5.50
CA GLY A 34 12.64 -20.70 -6.91
C GLY A 34 12.52 -21.89 -7.88
N GLY A 35 12.70 -23.11 -7.39
CA GLY A 35 12.53 -24.36 -8.13
C GLY A 35 11.10 -24.90 -8.20
N LEU A 36 10.15 -24.35 -7.42
CA LEU A 36 8.76 -24.80 -7.43
C LEU A 36 8.08 -24.54 -8.79
N THR A 37 7.28 -25.49 -9.25
CA THR A 37 6.42 -25.30 -10.42
C THR A 37 5.28 -24.34 -10.11
N GLY A 38 4.67 -23.72 -11.14
CA GLY A 38 3.50 -22.85 -10.95
C GLY A 38 2.32 -23.56 -10.28
N ALA A 39 2.14 -24.86 -10.53
CA ALA A 39 1.10 -25.68 -9.87
C ALA A 39 1.39 -25.88 -8.37
N GLN A 40 2.65 -26.10 -7.99
CA GLN A 40 3.06 -26.22 -6.60
C GLN A 40 2.95 -24.87 -5.87
N VAL A 41 3.36 -23.77 -6.52
CA VAL A 41 3.19 -22.41 -5.97
C VAL A 41 1.71 -22.09 -5.76
N ALA A 42 0.83 -22.41 -6.73
CA ALA A 42 -0.62 -22.21 -6.59
C ALA A 42 -1.24 -23.05 -5.47
N ALA A 43 -0.59 -24.14 -5.05
CA ALA A 43 -1.04 -25.00 -3.96
C ALA A 43 -0.64 -24.50 -2.56
N LEU A 44 0.28 -23.53 -2.46
CA LEU A 44 0.67 -22.94 -1.18
C LEU A 44 -0.52 -22.21 -0.56
N SER A 45 -0.88 -22.61 0.66
CA SER A 45 -1.91 -21.97 1.46
C SER A 45 -1.45 -20.62 2.01
N ALA A 46 -2.40 -19.73 2.34
CA ALA A 46 -2.09 -18.45 2.97
C ALA A 46 -1.30 -18.62 4.29
N THR A 47 -1.53 -19.68 5.06
CA THR A 47 -0.78 -19.99 6.29
C THR A 47 0.68 -20.33 5.98
N GLN A 48 0.93 -21.10 4.93
CA GLN A 48 2.31 -21.38 4.48
C GLN A 48 2.99 -20.12 3.95
N MET A 49 2.27 -19.30 3.17
CA MET A 49 2.79 -18.01 2.68
C MET A 49 3.18 -17.07 3.84
N SER A 50 2.39 -17.05 4.92
CA SER A 50 2.67 -16.21 6.10
C SER A 50 3.88 -16.66 6.91
N ALA A 51 4.30 -17.91 6.73
CA ALA A 51 5.44 -18.48 7.43
C ALA A 51 6.76 -18.26 6.67
N LEU A 52 6.71 -17.95 5.37
CA LEU A 52 7.91 -17.73 4.56
C LEU A 52 8.76 -16.59 5.14
N SER A 53 10.07 -16.80 5.18
CA SER A 53 11.04 -15.75 5.49
C SER A 53 11.19 -14.77 4.32
N GLU A 54 11.83 -13.63 4.58
CA GLU A 54 12.20 -12.64 3.56
C GLU A 54 13.02 -13.29 2.43
N ASP A 55 14.10 -14.01 2.80
CA ASP A 55 14.95 -14.73 1.84
C ASP A 55 14.16 -15.74 0.99
N GLN A 56 13.17 -16.43 1.57
CA GLN A 56 12.35 -17.39 0.85
C GLN A 56 11.38 -16.71 -0.12
N VAL A 57 10.82 -15.55 0.25
CA VAL A 57 9.94 -14.76 -0.64
C VAL A 57 10.75 -14.14 -1.78
N ASP A 58 11.97 -13.69 -1.53
CA ASP A 58 12.91 -13.24 -2.58
C ASP A 58 13.37 -14.39 -3.50
N GLY A 59 13.25 -15.64 -3.05
CA GLY A 59 13.51 -16.82 -3.87
C GLY A 59 12.51 -17.06 -5.01
N PHE A 60 11.33 -16.43 -4.99
CA PHE A 60 10.36 -16.57 -6.07
C PHE A 60 10.87 -15.92 -7.36
N ASN A 61 10.83 -16.66 -8.47
CA ASN A 61 11.09 -16.09 -9.78
C ASN A 61 9.88 -15.33 -10.35
N ALA A 62 10.08 -14.54 -11.40
CA ALA A 62 9.05 -13.69 -11.99
C ALA A 62 7.79 -14.44 -12.45
N THR A 63 7.94 -15.67 -12.95
CA THR A 63 6.81 -16.50 -13.39
C THR A 63 5.97 -16.94 -12.19
N GLN A 64 6.62 -17.34 -11.10
CA GLN A 64 5.95 -17.73 -9.87
C GLN A 64 5.26 -16.52 -9.22
N LEU A 65 5.94 -15.38 -9.12
CA LEU A 65 5.36 -14.15 -8.59
C LEU A 65 4.10 -13.75 -9.36
N ARG A 66 4.11 -13.80 -10.69
CA ARG A 66 2.92 -13.53 -11.53
C ARG A 66 1.81 -14.57 -11.39
N GLY A 67 2.14 -15.79 -10.98
CA GLY A 67 1.19 -16.88 -10.75
C GLY A 67 0.50 -16.83 -9.38
N LEU A 68 1.00 -16.03 -8.43
CA LEU A 68 0.40 -15.92 -7.09
C LEU A 68 -1.01 -15.34 -7.16
N THR A 69 -1.94 -15.94 -6.41
CA THR A 69 -3.29 -15.41 -6.27
C THR A 69 -3.34 -14.24 -5.30
N ALA A 70 -4.37 -13.40 -5.39
CA ALA A 70 -4.61 -12.32 -4.42
C ALA A 70 -4.67 -12.81 -2.97
N ARG A 71 -5.22 -14.03 -2.74
CA ARG A 71 -5.27 -14.65 -1.40
C ARG A 71 -3.89 -15.06 -0.90
N GLN A 72 -3.01 -15.53 -1.78
CA GLN A 72 -1.64 -15.87 -1.40
C GLN A 72 -0.82 -14.61 -1.13
N ILE A 73 -0.99 -13.57 -1.94
CA ILE A 73 -0.39 -12.24 -1.71
C ILE A 73 -0.81 -11.71 -0.34
N ALA A 74 -2.10 -11.71 0.00
CA ALA A 74 -2.60 -11.30 1.31
C ALA A 74 -2.03 -12.13 2.48
N GLY A 75 -1.55 -13.34 2.20
CA GLY A 75 -0.91 -14.23 3.17
C GLY A 75 0.58 -13.93 3.41
N ILE A 76 1.27 -13.24 2.50
CA ILE A 76 2.69 -12.89 2.67
C ILE A 76 2.83 -11.93 3.87
N SER A 77 3.84 -12.11 4.72
CA SER A 77 4.05 -11.19 5.84
C SER A 77 4.38 -9.77 5.34
N SER A 78 3.98 -8.73 6.09
CA SER A 78 4.31 -7.35 5.74
C SER A 78 5.82 -7.10 5.73
N THR A 79 6.58 -7.82 6.57
CA THR A 79 8.04 -7.77 6.58
C THR A 79 8.64 -8.34 5.30
N ALA A 80 8.13 -9.48 4.81
CA ALA A 80 8.56 -10.03 3.53
C ALA A 80 8.20 -9.10 2.34
N ILE A 81 7.02 -8.47 2.37
CA ILE A 81 6.67 -7.43 1.37
C ILE A 81 7.61 -6.23 1.43
N ALA A 82 8.04 -5.82 2.63
CA ALA A 82 9.02 -4.74 2.79
C ALA A 82 10.41 -5.11 2.27
N GLY A 83 10.79 -6.40 2.35
CA GLY A 83 12.07 -6.93 1.87
C GLY A 83 12.19 -7.00 0.35
N LEU A 84 11.09 -7.22 -0.37
CA LEU A 84 11.07 -7.33 -1.84
C LEU A 84 11.76 -6.13 -2.53
N ALA A 85 12.39 -6.37 -3.68
CA ALA A 85 12.89 -5.28 -4.53
C ALA A 85 11.72 -4.46 -5.15
N PRO A 86 11.90 -3.15 -5.42
CA PRO A 86 10.89 -2.34 -6.12
C PRO A 86 10.44 -2.92 -7.46
N GLU A 87 11.35 -3.54 -8.20
CA GLU A 87 11.07 -4.20 -9.49
C GLU A 87 10.11 -5.40 -9.33
N SER A 88 10.22 -6.15 -8.23
CA SER A 88 9.31 -7.26 -7.92
C SER A 88 7.90 -6.76 -7.63
N ILE A 89 7.78 -5.63 -6.91
CA ILE A 89 6.48 -4.97 -6.67
C ILE A 89 5.89 -4.44 -7.99
N ALA A 90 6.71 -3.81 -8.83
CA ALA A 90 6.29 -3.32 -10.15
C ALA A 90 5.88 -4.46 -11.11
N ALA A 91 6.36 -5.69 -10.88
CA ALA A 91 5.97 -6.86 -11.68
C ALA A 91 4.61 -7.47 -11.31
N PHE A 92 4.01 -7.08 -10.17
CA PHE A 92 2.71 -7.58 -9.75
C PHE A 92 1.61 -7.21 -10.74
N THR A 93 0.61 -8.07 -10.89
CA THR A 93 -0.60 -7.75 -11.64
C THR A 93 -1.51 -6.85 -10.81
N THR A 94 -2.44 -6.14 -11.45
CA THR A 94 -3.47 -5.35 -10.76
C THR A 94 -4.32 -6.22 -9.82
N THR A 95 -4.62 -7.46 -10.21
CA THR A 95 -5.31 -8.44 -9.35
C THR A 95 -4.53 -8.78 -8.08
N GLN A 96 -3.21 -8.88 -8.17
CA GLN A 96 -2.35 -9.14 -7.01
C GLN A 96 -2.27 -7.92 -6.10
N VAL A 97 -2.15 -6.72 -6.68
CA VAL A 97 -2.17 -5.46 -5.92
C VAL A 97 -3.50 -5.23 -5.20
N ALA A 98 -4.62 -5.59 -5.82
CA ALA A 98 -5.94 -5.58 -5.17
C ALA A 98 -6.02 -6.52 -3.96
N GLY A 99 -5.18 -7.57 -3.94
CA GLY A 99 -5.04 -8.51 -2.83
C GLY A 99 -4.17 -8.03 -1.68
N LEU A 100 -3.43 -6.92 -1.81
CA LEU A 100 -2.61 -6.41 -0.72
C LEU A 100 -3.47 -5.94 0.45
N ALA A 101 -3.16 -6.44 1.64
CA ALA A 101 -3.73 -5.98 2.90
C ALA A 101 -3.18 -4.60 3.29
N SER A 102 -3.92 -3.87 4.12
CA SER A 102 -3.52 -2.53 4.59
C SER A 102 -2.16 -2.51 5.28
N THR A 103 -1.83 -3.55 6.06
CA THR A 103 -0.53 -3.70 6.73
C THR A 103 0.62 -3.96 5.76
N GLN A 104 0.35 -4.63 4.64
CA GLN A 104 1.34 -4.84 3.59
C GLN A 104 1.56 -3.56 2.80
N VAL A 105 0.49 -2.82 2.47
CA VAL A 105 0.60 -1.50 1.84
C VAL A 105 1.37 -0.54 2.73
N ALA A 106 1.08 -0.49 4.04
CA ALA A 106 1.81 0.33 5.01
C ALA A 106 3.31 -0.01 5.10
N ALA A 107 3.70 -1.25 4.75
CA ALA A 107 5.08 -1.71 4.79
C ALA A 107 5.88 -1.44 3.50
N LEU A 108 5.21 -1.00 2.42
CA LEU A 108 5.91 -0.60 1.20
C LEU A 108 6.80 0.63 1.46
N THR A 109 8.00 0.66 0.93
CA THR A 109 8.84 1.85 0.97
C THR A 109 8.35 2.87 -0.08
N ALA A 110 8.76 4.13 0.07
CA ALA A 110 8.49 5.19 -0.92
C ALA A 110 8.91 4.75 -2.33
N ASP A 111 10.10 4.17 -2.47
CA ASP A 111 10.64 3.70 -3.77
C ASP A 111 9.77 2.61 -4.39
N LYS A 112 9.23 1.67 -3.59
CA LYS A 112 8.31 0.63 -4.07
C LYS A 112 7.01 1.23 -4.60
N VAL A 113 6.44 2.21 -3.88
CA VAL A 113 5.23 2.91 -4.30
C VAL A 113 5.48 3.71 -5.58
N GLN A 114 6.63 4.37 -5.70
CA GLN A 114 7.01 5.11 -6.90
C GLN A 114 7.24 4.18 -8.10
N ALA A 115 7.75 2.96 -7.89
CA ALA A 115 7.95 1.97 -8.95
C ALA A 115 6.64 1.37 -9.51
N MET A 116 5.53 1.44 -8.77
CA MET A 116 4.23 0.96 -9.23
C MET A 116 3.71 1.80 -10.40
N THR A 117 3.03 1.17 -11.34
CA THR A 117 2.30 1.85 -12.41
C THR A 117 1.03 2.53 -11.87
N ALA A 118 0.52 3.53 -12.59
CA ALA A 118 -0.77 4.15 -12.27
C ALA A 118 -1.93 3.12 -12.24
N ALA A 119 -1.90 2.11 -13.11
CA ALA A 119 -2.90 1.04 -13.13
C ALA A 119 -2.83 0.13 -11.88
N GLN A 120 -1.64 -0.14 -11.35
CA GLN A 120 -1.48 -0.87 -10.09
C GLN A 120 -1.97 -0.01 -8.91
N ILE A 121 -1.65 1.28 -8.87
CA ILE A 121 -2.15 2.19 -7.83
C ILE A 121 -3.69 2.25 -7.84
N ALA A 122 -4.31 2.37 -9.01
CA ALA A 122 -5.76 2.33 -9.18
C ALA A 122 -6.40 0.96 -8.86
N ALA A 123 -5.60 -0.10 -8.71
CA ALA A 123 -6.07 -1.43 -8.35
C ALA A 123 -6.00 -1.70 -6.84
N LEU A 124 -5.41 -0.79 -6.04
CA LEU A 124 -5.41 -0.94 -4.59
C LEU A 124 -6.84 -0.96 -4.07
N SER A 125 -7.12 -1.90 -3.17
CA SER A 125 -8.40 -1.91 -2.46
C SER A 125 -8.56 -0.66 -1.58
N VAL A 126 -9.79 -0.25 -1.29
CA VAL A 126 -10.09 0.83 -0.32
C VAL A 126 -9.37 0.62 1.02
N SER A 127 -9.31 -0.62 1.51
CA SER A 127 -8.55 -0.98 2.70
C SER A 127 -7.04 -0.83 2.52
N GLY A 128 -6.51 -1.17 1.35
CA GLY A 128 -5.10 -0.96 1.00
C GLY A 128 -4.75 0.52 1.01
N VAL A 129 -5.58 1.36 0.38
CA VAL A 129 -5.41 2.82 0.36
C VAL A 129 -5.45 3.43 1.76
N ALA A 130 -6.32 2.95 2.64
CA ALA A 130 -6.34 3.36 4.04
C ALA A 130 -5.07 2.97 4.81
N GLY A 131 -4.29 2.01 4.31
CA GLY A 131 -2.98 1.61 4.83
C GLY A 131 -1.82 2.53 4.42
N LEU A 132 -2.03 3.46 3.47
CA LEU A 132 -0.95 4.36 3.03
C LEU A 132 -0.49 5.30 4.15
N ALA A 133 0.82 5.44 4.30
CA ALA A 133 1.49 6.40 5.16
C ALA A 133 1.79 7.71 4.42
N SER A 134 2.06 8.79 5.16
CA SER A 134 2.37 10.10 4.58
C SER A 134 3.60 10.08 3.66
N THR A 135 4.62 9.30 4.00
CA THR A 135 5.84 9.16 3.18
C THR A 135 5.58 8.48 1.84
N GLN A 136 4.70 7.49 1.83
CA GLN A 136 4.27 6.79 0.60
C GLN A 136 3.41 7.70 -0.27
N VAL A 137 2.47 8.44 0.35
CA VAL A 137 1.67 9.44 -0.36
C VAL A 137 2.56 10.52 -0.97
N ALA A 138 3.56 11.01 -0.25
CA ALA A 138 4.51 12.00 -0.76
C ALA A 138 5.35 11.48 -1.95
N ALA A 139 5.58 10.17 -2.02
CA ALA A 139 6.35 9.53 -3.09
C ALA A 139 5.56 9.30 -4.39
N LEU A 140 4.23 9.37 -4.35
CA LEU A 140 3.40 9.21 -5.54
C LEU A 140 3.66 10.34 -6.54
N THR A 141 3.67 10.01 -7.82
CA THR A 141 3.62 11.00 -8.90
C THR A 141 2.21 11.60 -8.99
N ALA A 142 2.08 12.78 -9.61
CA ALA A 142 0.76 13.36 -9.89
C ALA A 142 -0.12 12.41 -10.74
N THR A 143 0.48 11.67 -11.67
CA THR A 143 -0.23 10.69 -12.50
C THR A 143 -0.75 9.50 -11.69
N GLN A 144 0.05 8.98 -10.75
CA GLN A 144 -0.40 7.91 -9.85
C GLN A 144 -1.49 8.40 -8.88
N MET A 145 -1.35 9.62 -8.36
CA MET A 145 -2.37 10.23 -7.50
C MET A 145 -3.70 10.40 -8.24
N ALA A 146 -3.65 10.88 -9.49
CA ALA A 146 -4.83 11.02 -10.34
C ALA A 146 -5.48 9.68 -10.74
N ALA A 147 -4.78 8.55 -10.56
CA ALA A 147 -5.29 7.23 -10.88
C ALA A 147 -6.26 6.68 -9.82
N PHE A 148 -6.24 7.20 -8.59
CA PHE A 148 -7.20 6.81 -7.56
C PHE A 148 -8.62 7.17 -7.96
N THR A 149 -9.60 6.37 -7.54
CA THR A 149 -11.01 6.76 -7.61
C THR A 149 -11.34 7.81 -6.54
N ALA A 150 -12.46 8.52 -6.72
CA ALA A 150 -12.98 9.42 -5.69
C ALA A 150 -13.20 8.68 -4.34
N THR A 151 -13.65 7.42 -4.39
CA THR A 151 -13.84 6.58 -3.20
C THR A 151 -12.51 6.24 -2.51
N GLU A 152 -11.46 5.96 -3.27
CA GLU A 152 -10.12 5.71 -2.71
C GLU A 152 -9.52 6.99 -2.11
N VAL A 153 -9.68 8.15 -2.77
CA VAL A 153 -9.25 9.43 -2.21
C VAL A 153 -9.96 9.72 -0.88
N ALA A 154 -11.26 9.45 -0.77
CA ALA A 154 -12.00 9.58 0.49
C ALA A 154 -11.54 8.60 1.58
N ALA A 155 -10.88 7.49 1.20
CA ALA A 155 -10.36 6.48 2.13
C ALA A 155 -8.96 6.78 2.67
N LEU A 156 -8.22 7.73 2.08
CA LEU A 156 -6.93 8.16 2.62
C LEU A 156 -7.09 8.70 4.04
N THR A 157 -6.23 8.26 4.95
CA THR A 157 -6.28 8.80 6.32
C THR A 157 -5.82 10.27 6.36
N PRO A 158 -6.26 11.09 7.33
CA PRO A 158 -5.74 12.44 7.50
C PRO A 158 -4.21 12.47 7.63
N THR A 159 -3.63 11.46 8.30
CA THR A 159 -2.17 11.29 8.38
C THR A 159 -1.55 11.07 7.00
N ALA A 160 -2.10 10.19 6.17
CA ALA A 160 -1.62 9.99 4.80
C ALA A 160 -1.70 11.28 3.97
N VAL A 161 -2.82 12.01 4.08
CA VAL A 161 -3.08 13.28 3.38
C VAL A 161 -2.10 14.38 3.75
N SER A 162 -1.55 14.38 4.97
CA SER A 162 -0.48 15.32 5.36
C SER A 162 0.80 15.18 4.53
N GLY A 163 0.98 14.03 3.84
CA GLY A 163 2.05 13.80 2.89
C GLY A 163 1.80 14.34 1.49
N LEU A 164 0.59 14.81 1.16
CA LEU A 164 0.29 15.38 -0.16
C LEU A 164 1.11 16.65 -0.40
N THR A 165 1.70 16.72 -1.59
CA THR A 165 2.41 17.90 -2.12
C THR A 165 1.47 18.76 -2.96
N ALA A 166 1.81 20.03 -3.15
CA ALA A 166 1.04 20.93 -4.02
C ALA A 166 0.91 20.38 -5.45
N THR A 167 1.97 19.79 -6.01
CA THR A 167 1.95 19.17 -7.35
C THR A 167 0.96 18.02 -7.46
N GLN A 168 0.83 17.18 -6.42
CA GLN A 168 -0.13 16.08 -6.40
C GLN A 168 -1.56 16.61 -6.27
N ILE A 169 -1.79 17.63 -5.44
CA ILE A 169 -3.10 18.28 -5.29
C ILE A 169 -3.53 18.91 -6.62
N GLY A 170 -2.62 19.59 -7.32
CA GLY A 170 -2.87 20.15 -8.65
C GLY A 170 -3.13 19.10 -9.74
N GLY A 171 -2.73 17.85 -9.50
CA GLY A 171 -3.04 16.71 -10.37
C GLY A 171 -4.41 16.07 -10.13
N LEU A 172 -5.10 16.40 -9.04
CA LEU A 172 -6.40 15.82 -8.72
C LEU A 172 -7.49 16.35 -9.66
N THR A 173 -8.39 15.45 -10.04
CA THR A 173 -9.63 15.77 -10.75
C THR A 173 -10.62 16.48 -9.84
N LYS A 174 -11.64 17.12 -10.43
CA LYS A 174 -12.72 17.77 -9.66
C LYS A 174 -13.47 16.80 -8.74
N ASP A 175 -13.71 15.58 -9.21
CA ASP A 175 -14.44 14.57 -8.42
C ASP A 175 -13.60 14.07 -7.24
N GLN A 176 -12.30 13.89 -7.43
CA GLN A 176 -11.37 13.55 -6.34
C GLN A 176 -11.24 14.69 -5.32
N MET A 177 -11.12 15.93 -5.80
CA MET A 177 -11.11 17.12 -4.94
C MET A 177 -12.39 17.21 -4.11
N ALA A 178 -13.55 16.99 -4.72
CA ALA A 178 -14.84 16.99 -4.02
C ALA A 178 -15.00 15.82 -3.02
N ALA A 179 -14.29 14.71 -3.23
CA ALA A 179 -14.34 13.54 -2.36
C ALA A 179 -13.50 13.68 -1.08
N LEU A 180 -12.55 14.63 -1.02
CA LEU A 180 -11.80 14.90 0.20
C LEU A 180 -12.73 15.32 1.34
N THR A 181 -12.63 14.66 2.47
CA THR A 181 -13.37 15.01 3.68
C THR A 181 -12.79 16.26 4.34
N SER A 182 -13.58 16.95 5.18
CA SER A 182 -13.12 18.09 5.96
C SER A 182 -11.90 17.76 6.84
N SER A 183 -11.84 16.55 7.42
CA SER A 183 -10.71 16.13 8.25
C SER A 183 -9.44 15.91 7.43
N GLN A 184 -9.55 15.42 6.18
CA GLN A 184 -8.42 15.30 5.27
C GLN A 184 -7.93 16.68 4.83
N VAL A 185 -8.84 17.59 4.44
CA VAL A 185 -8.47 18.95 4.03
C VAL A 185 -7.78 19.71 5.16
N ALA A 186 -8.25 19.57 6.39
CA ALA A 186 -7.59 20.15 7.56
C ALA A 186 -6.20 19.55 7.86
N ALA A 187 -5.89 18.37 7.33
CA ALA A 187 -4.60 17.71 7.51
C ALA A 187 -3.59 18.00 6.38
N ILE A 188 -4.00 18.69 5.31
CA ILE A 188 -3.08 19.13 4.25
C ILE A 188 -2.03 20.05 4.87
N SER A 189 -0.75 19.79 4.58
CA SER A 189 0.34 20.57 5.16
C SER A 189 0.26 22.04 4.75
N THR A 190 0.66 22.95 5.65
CA THR A 190 0.71 24.40 5.35
C THR A 190 1.62 24.72 4.18
N THR A 191 2.72 23.99 4.03
CA THR A 191 3.63 24.11 2.88
C THR A 191 2.92 23.78 1.56
N SER A 192 2.13 22.70 1.55
CA SER A 192 1.35 22.32 0.36
C SER A 192 0.26 23.34 0.05
N ILE A 193 -0.40 23.90 1.07
CA ILE A 193 -1.39 24.98 0.91
C ILE A 193 -0.76 26.22 0.26
N VAL A 194 0.45 26.62 0.69
CA VAL A 194 1.17 27.77 0.10
C VAL A 194 1.54 27.53 -1.36
N GLY A 195 1.74 26.27 -1.76
CA GLY A 195 2.04 25.91 -3.15
C GLY A 195 0.82 25.84 -4.07
N LEU A 196 -0.41 26.01 -3.55
CA LEU A 196 -1.62 25.87 -4.37
C LEU A 196 -1.85 27.06 -5.30
N THR A 197 -2.38 26.77 -6.48
CA THR A 197 -2.81 27.78 -7.46
C THR A 197 -4.24 28.26 -7.20
N SER A 198 -4.62 29.41 -7.78
CA SER A 198 -6.01 29.91 -7.69
C SER A 198 -7.03 28.94 -8.28
N THR A 199 -6.65 28.17 -9.31
CA THR A 199 -7.48 27.13 -9.91
C THR A 199 -7.76 25.98 -8.93
N GLU A 200 -6.74 25.55 -8.19
CA GLU A 200 -6.87 24.48 -7.18
C GLU A 200 -7.72 24.94 -6.00
N ILE A 201 -7.51 26.17 -5.52
CA ILE A 201 -8.33 26.75 -4.44
C ILE A 201 -9.79 26.87 -4.89
N ALA A 202 -10.06 27.24 -6.14
CA ALA A 202 -11.41 27.31 -6.70
C ALA A 202 -12.08 25.92 -6.85
N GLY A 203 -11.30 24.84 -6.82
CA GLY A 203 -11.80 23.46 -6.83
C GLY A 203 -12.32 22.96 -5.47
N LEU A 204 -12.05 23.68 -4.38
CA LEU A 204 -12.53 23.33 -3.04
C LEU A 204 -14.00 23.68 -2.85
N THR A 205 -14.74 22.81 -2.17
CA THR A 205 -16.11 23.08 -1.73
C THR A 205 -16.13 24.05 -0.54
N LEU A 206 -17.26 24.72 -0.31
CA LEU A 206 -17.42 25.63 0.84
C LEU A 206 -17.17 24.94 2.18
N THR A 207 -17.58 23.66 2.31
CA THR A 207 -17.36 22.87 3.52
C THR A 207 -15.89 22.55 3.75
N GLN A 208 -15.14 22.25 2.69
CA GLN A 208 -13.70 22.01 2.73
C GLN A 208 -12.94 23.31 3.04
N PHE A 209 -13.32 24.42 2.40
CA PHE A 209 -12.73 25.72 2.69
C PHE A 209 -12.95 26.14 4.14
N GLY A 210 -14.15 25.89 4.70
CA GLY A 210 -14.46 26.13 6.11
C GLY A 210 -13.62 25.30 7.08
N SER A 211 -13.16 24.10 6.69
CA SER A 211 -12.30 23.27 7.54
C SER A 211 -10.84 23.73 7.65
N LEU A 212 -10.40 24.67 6.79
CA LEU A 212 -9.07 25.28 6.88
C LEU A 212 -8.98 26.35 7.98
N THR A 213 -10.11 26.73 8.58
CA THR A 213 -10.14 27.71 9.66
C THR A 213 -9.62 27.07 10.96
N PRO A 214 -8.61 27.65 11.64
CA PRO A 214 -8.21 27.15 12.95
C PRO A 214 -9.40 27.14 13.92
N PRO A 215 -9.46 26.22 14.89
CA PRO A 215 -10.44 26.31 15.97
C PRO A 215 -10.30 27.69 16.61
N ARG A 216 -11.40 28.46 16.68
CA ARG A 216 -11.41 29.80 17.26
C ARG A 216 -10.76 29.73 18.65
N SER A 217 -9.62 30.40 18.82
CA SER A 217 -9.00 30.60 20.12
C SER A 217 -10.06 31.14 21.08
N ALA A 218 -10.27 30.46 22.20
CA ALA A 218 -11.27 30.86 23.19
C ALA A 218 -11.09 32.36 23.54
N PRO A 219 -12.18 33.14 23.69
CA PRO A 219 -12.05 34.55 24.01
C PRO A 219 -11.24 34.71 25.29
N SER A 220 -10.18 35.51 25.22
CA SER A 220 -9.31 35.85 26.34
C SER A 220 -10.18 36.21 27.54
N ARG A 221 -10.11 35.41 28.62
CA ARG A 221 -10.87 35.68 29.85
C ARG A 221 -10.60 37.15 30.25
N PRO A 222 -11.63 37.98 30.47
CA PRO A 222 -11.40 39.37 30.85
C PRO A 222 -10.59 39.42 32.14
N LEU A 223 -9.50 40.21 32.12
CA LEU A 223 -8.65 40.48 33.27
C LEU A 223 -9.52 41.07 34.39
N ARG A 224 -9.82 40.26 35.41
CA ARG A 224 -10.39 40.76 36.67
C ARG A 224 -9.31 41.60 37.35
N TRP A 225 -9.44 42.93 37.28
CA TRP A 225 -8.66 43.82 38.13
C TRP A 225 -9.16 43.71 39.58
N PRO A 226 -8.28 43.47 40.57
CA PRO A 226 -8.66 43.56 41.97
C PRO A 226 -8.98 45.03 42.31
N ARG A 227 -10.09 45.21 43.04
CA ARG A 227 -10.48 46.50 43.63
C ARG A 227 -9.70 46.76 44.91
#